data_AF-A0A1C6VL92-F1
#
_entry.id   AF-A0A1C6VL92-F1
#
_cell.length_a   1.000
_cell.length_b   1.000
_cell.length_c   1.000
_cell.angle_alpha   90.00
_cell.angle_beta   90.00
_cell.angle_gamma   90.00
#
_symmetry.space_group_name_H-M   'P 1'
#
loop_
_entity.id
_entity.type
_entity.pdbx_description
1 polymer ?
#
loop_
_entity_poly.entity_id
_entity_poly.type
_entity_poly.pdbx_seq_one_letter_code
_entity_poly.pdbx_strand_id
1 'polypeptide(L)'
;MARLGVLAGTVVLAGCTSAPTPTPEPSPTAVTPSAPTCSPEGIRITALEVEAAMGLRAMGVELVNCGTGPYALEGHPVPRLWNADRDPLTVQVIPGARSITSGFDQPPRPIELRPGERATAALLWRNLVTDSSVVASDGAYLEISPVAGRPAVPVDLDGPIDLGNTGQLGVSAWKQAD
;
A
#
# COMPACT_ATOMS: atom_id res chain seq x y z
N MET A 1 30.09 71.27 -41.58
CA MET A 1 28.97 72.22 -41.70
C MET A 1 27.69 71.43 -41.40
N ALA A 2 27.19 71.46 -40.15
CA ALA A 2 26.03 72.26 -39.68
C ALA A 2 24.71 71.74 -40.30
N ARG A 3 23.61 71.40 -39.60
CA ARG A 3 22.90 71.95 -38.42
C ARG A 3 21.95 70.84 -37.88
N LEU A 4 21.80 70.60 -36.57
CA LEU A 4 20.95 71.26 -35.55
C LEU A 4 19.43 70.98 -35.63
N GLY A 5 18.87 70.41 -34.54
CA GLY A 5 17.46 70.50 -34.12
C GLY A 5 16.72 69.15 -34.05
N VAL A 6 15.83 68.83 -33.09
CA VAL A 6 15.28 69.47 -31.88
C VAL A 6 14.76 68.32 -30.97
N LEU A 7 14.86 68.49 -29.65
CA LEU A 7 14.32 67.61 -28.61
C LEU A 7 12.78 67.68 -28.51
N ALA A 8 12.11 66.54 -28.36
CA ALA A 8 10.74 66.46 -27.86
C ALA A 8 10.68 65.36 -26.78
N GLY A 9 10.45 65.79 -25.53
CA GLY A 9 10.31 64.91 -24.37
C GLY A 9 8.89 64.37 -24.23
N THR A 10 8.78 63.19 -23.61
CA THR A 10 7.51 62.70 -23.07
C THR A 10 7.81 62.02 -21.74
N VAL A 11 7.31 62.63 -20.65
CA VAL A 11 7.31 62.08 -19.30
C VAL A 11 6.04 61.24 -19.16
N VAL A 12 6.16 59.97 -18.79
CA VAL A 12 5.03 59.11 -18.42
C VAL A 12 5.05 58.94 -16.91
N LEU A 13 4.03 59.48 -16.24
CA LEU A 13 3.76 59.27 -14.81
C LEU A 13 3.18 57.86 -14.61
N ALA A 14 3.93 57.01 -13.91
CA ALA A 14 3.43 55.71 -13.44
C ALA A 14 2.55 55.91 -12.20
N GLY A 15 1.24 55.73 -12.34
CA GLY A 15 0.29 55.67 -11.22
C GLY A 15 0.26 54.25 -10.63
N CYS A 16 0.62 54.11 -9.35
CA CYS A 16 0.46 52.86 -8.61
C CYS A 16 -1.02 52.65 -8.27
N THR A 17 -1.63 51.58 -8.78
CA THR A 17 -2.95 51.09 -8.32
C THR A 17 -2.70 49.91 -7.38
N SER A 18 -3.21 50.00 -6.14
CA SER A 18 -3.11 48.94 -5.14
C SER A 18 -4.16 47.87 -5.42
N ALA A 19 -3.73 46.63 -5.66
CA ALA A 19 -4.62 45.49 -5.86
C ALA A 19 -5.29 45.06 -4.54
N PRO A 20 -6.57 44.63 -4.56
CA PRO A 20 -7.26 44.17 -3.36
C PRO A 20 -6.72 42.80 -2.88
N THR A 21 -6.59 42.66 -1.56
CA THR A 21 -6.11 41.45 -0.89
C THR A 21 -7.15 40.32 -0.96
N PRO A 22 -6.80 39.09 -1.38
CA PRO A 22 -7.74 37.97 -1.38
C PRO A 22 -8.04 37.51 0.05
N THR A 23 -9.31 37.26 0.34
CA THR A 23 -9.79 36.67 1.59
C THR A 23 -9.35 35.19 1.67
N PRO A 24 -8.81 34.71 2.79
CA PRO A 24 -8.43 33.31 2.94
C PRO A 24 -9.67 32.41 2.98
N GLU A 25 -9.72 31.45 2.05
CA GLU A 25 -10.72 30.37 2.00
C GLU A 25 -10.46 29.39 3.15
N PRO A 26 -11.51 28.87 3.83
CA PRO A 26 -11.32 27.89 4.90
C PRO A 26 -10.72 26.60 4.33
N SER A 27 -9.51 26.24 4.79
CA SER A 27 -8.87 24.98 4.42
C SER A 27 -9.76 23.79 4.78
N PRO A 28 -9.89 22.77 3.89
CA PRO A 28 -10.60 21.55 4.22
C PRO A 28 -9.93 20.90 5.43
N THR A 29 -10.73 20.53 6.44
CA THR A 29 -10.26 19.75 7.58
C THR A 29 -9.73 18.42 7.06
N ALA A 30 -8.43 18.21 7.16
CA ALA A 30 -7.82 16.92 6.84
C ALA A 30 -8.42 15.87 7.80
N VAL A 31 -9.19 14.94 7.26
CA VAL A 31 -9.68 13.78 8.02
C VAL A 31 -8.48 12.85 8.16
N THR A 32 -7.83 12.84 9.31
CA THR A 32 -6.78 11.87 9.59
C THR A 32 -7.40 10.47 9.59
N PRO A 33 -6.89 9.53 8.77
CA PRO A 33 -7.37 8.16 8.84
C PRO A 33 -7.18 7.63 10.27
N SER A 34 -8.24 7.03 10.83
CA SER A 34 -8.16 6.41 12.15
C SER A 34 -7.20 5.24 12.07
N ALA A 35 -6.24 5.16 13.00
CA ALA A 35 -5.34 4.02 13.05
C ALA A 35 -6.17 2.72 13.14
N PRO A 36 -5.76 1.64 12.44
CA PRO A 36 -6.52 0.39 12.45
C PRO A 36 -6.76 -0.06 13.89
N THR A 37 -7.96 -0.49 14.24
CA THR A 37 -8.22 -0.92 15.63
C THR A 37 -7.54 -2.26 15.90
N CYS A 38 -7.05 -2.49 17.13
CA CYS A 38 -6.52 -3.81 17.51
C CYS A 38 -7.65 -4.85 17.43
N SER A 39 -7.39 -6.00 16.80
CA SER A 39 -8.37 -7.08 16.70
C SER A 39 -8.66 -7.71 18.07
N PRO A 40 -9.77 -8.47 18.21
CA PRO A 40 -10.05 -9.22 19.45
C PRO A 40 -8.96 -10.22 19.85
N GLU A 41 -8.13 -10.70 18.91
CA GLU A 41 -6.99 -11.57 19.20
C GLU A 41 -5.74 -10.80 19.69
N GLY A 42 -5.81 -9.48 19.83
CA GLY A 42 -4.67 -8.67 20.27
C GLY A 42 -3.63 -8.43 19.17
N ILE A 43 -4.03 -8.52 17.90
CA ILE A 43 -3.13 -8.23 16.76
C ILE A 43 -3.69 -7.14 15.85
N ARG A 44 -2.79 -6.49 15.13
CA ARG A 44 -3.09 -5.62 13.99
C ARG A 44 -2.21 -6.04 12.83
N ILE A 45 -2.75 -6.07 11.62
CA ILE A 45 -1.97 -6.28 10.40
C ILE A 45 -2.11 -5.05 9.51
N THR A 46 -0.99 -4.54 8.99
CA THR A 46 -0.94 -3.39 8.08
C THR A 46 -0.16 -3.72 6.83
N ALA A 47 -0.59 -3.19 5.69
CA ALA A 47 0.22 -3.19 4.48
C ALA A 47 1.38 -2.19 4.62
N LEU A 48 2.54 -2.57 4.08
CA LEU A 48 3.68 -1.70 3.87
C LEU A 48 3.71 -1.27 2.40
N GLU A 49 4.68 -0.43 2.05
CA GLU A 49 4.85 0.05 0.68
C GLU A 49 4.98 -1.11 -0.33
N VAL A 50 4.39 -0.91 -1.52
CA VAL A 50 4.52 -1.84 -2.63
C VAL A 50 5.77 -1.48 -3.43
N GLU A 51 6.72 -2.41 -3.46
CA GLU A 51 7.86 -2.35 -4.36
C GLU A 51 7.48 -2.99 -5.71
N ALA A 52 7.62 -2.23 -6.80
CA ALA A 52 7.27 -2.71 -8.13
C ALA A 52 8.44 -2.58 -9.10
N ALA A 53 8.78 -3.68 -9.78
CA ALA A 53 9.83 -3.70 -10.80
C ALA A 53 9.54 -4.75 -11.87
N MET A 54 9.64 -4.36 -13.15
CA MET A 54 9.56 -5.28 -14.30
C MET A 54 8.35 -6.23 -14.27
N GLY A 55 7.19 -5.74 -13.83
CA GLY A 55 5.97 -6.53 -13.75
C GLY A 55 5.83 -7.39 -12.48
N LEU A 56 6.84 -7.46 -11.61
CA LEU A 56 6.73 -8.02 -10.26
C LEU A 56 6.30 -6.94 -9.27
N ARG A 57 5.45 -7.31 -8.31
CA ARG A 57 5.13 -6.50 -7.13
C ARG A 57 5.47 -7.32 -5.90
N ALA A 58 6.01 -6.64 -4.89
CA ALA A 58 6.17 -7.15 -3.55
C ALA A 58 5.59 -6.12 -2.58
N MET A 59 4.66 -6.56 -1.73
CA MET A 59 4.10 -5.74 -0.67
C MET A 59 4.45 -6.39 0.67
N GLY A 60 5.12 -5.65 1.53
CA GLY A 60 5.29 -6.08 2.91
C GLY A 60 3.96 -6.06 3.65
N VAL A 61 3.77 -6.96 4.60
CA VAL A 61 2.73 -6.88 5.62
C VAL A 61 3.39 -6.98 6.99
N GLU A 62 2.96 -6.13 7.92
CA GLU A 62 3.45 -6.12 9.29
C GLU A 62 2.32 -6.54 10.23
N LEU A 63 2.59 -7.55 11.07
CA LEU A 63 1.75 -7.92 12.19
C LEU A 63 2.37 -7.35 13.46
N VAL A 64 1.58 -6.60 14.23
CA VAL A 64 1.95 -6.09 15.56
C VAL A 64 1.11 -6.79 16.61
N ASN A 65 1.75 -7.31 17.67
CA ASN A 65 1.04 -7.73 18.87
C ASN A 65 0.63 -6.48 19.68
N CYS A 66 -0.58 -6.00 19.50
CA CYS A 66 -1.15 -4.87 20.24
C CYS A 66 -1.96 -5.30 21.48
N GLY A 67 -1.94 -6.60 21.81
CA GLY A 67 -2.58 -7.17 22.99
C GLY A 67 -1.73 -7.05 24.25
N THR A 68 -2.11 -7.80 25.28
CA THR A 68 -1.48 -7.76 26.61
C THR A 68 -0.65 -9.01 26.94
N GLY A 69 -0.74 -10.07 26.13
CA GLY A 69 -0.03 -11.33 26.31
C GLY A 69 0.84 -11.68 25.11
N PRO A 70 1.68 -12.74 25.20
CA PRO A 70 2.46 -13.21 24.07
C PRO A 70 1.56 -13.75 22.94
N TYR A 71 1.98 -13.55 21.69
CA TYR A 71 1.30 -14.04 20.50
C TYR A 71 2.22 -15.00 19.73
N ALA A 72 1.84 -16.27 19.67
CA ALA A 72 2.57 -17.29 18.93
C ALA A 72 2.21 -17.26 17.45
N LEU A 73 3.23 -17.22 16.59
CA LEU A 73 3.10 -17.10 15.15
C LEU A 73 4.05 -18.09 14.47
N GLU A 74 3.49 -19.03 13.70
CA GLU A 74 4.27 -19.99 12.90
C GLU A 74 3.54 -20.27 11.59
N GLY A 75 4.17 -19.96 10.47
CA GLY A 75 3.61 -20.23 9.15
C GLY A 75 3.65 -19.03 8.22
N HIS A 76 2.65 -18.98 7.36
CA HIS A 76 2.43 -17.94 6.36
C HIS A 76 1.12 -17.21 6.67
N PRO A 77 1.01 -15.90 6.38
CA PRO A 77 -0.30 -15.25 6.30
C PRO A 77 -1.20 -15.97 5.30
N VAL A 78 -2.52 -15.91 5.54
CA VAL A 78 -3.52 -16.44 4.60
C VAL A 78 -4.35 -15.26 4.08
N PRO A 79 -3.95 -14.66 2.95
CA PRO A 79 -4.67 -13.57 2.33
C PRO A 79 -5.93 -14.05 1.64
N ARG A 80 -6.96 -13.20 1.67
CA ARG A 80 -8.16 -13.29 0.85
C ARG A 80 -8.35 -11.96 0.16
N LEU A 81 -8.77 -12.00 -1.09
CA LEU A 81 -8.98 -10.81 -1.91
C LEU A 81 -10.43 -10.72 -2.37
N TRP A 82 -10.93 -9.50 -2.47
CA TRP A 82 -12.23 -9.19 -3.03
C TRP A 82 -12.11 -8.08 -4.06
N ASN A 83 -12.98 -8.10 -5.07
CA ASN A 83 -13.09 -7.03 -6.05
C ASN A 83 -13.78 -5.79 -5.45
N ALA A 84 -13.93 -4.73 -6.25
CA ALA A 84 -14.58 -3.49 -5.85
C ALA A 84 -16.06 -3.68 -5.42
N ASP A 85 -16.74 -4.70 -5.97
CA ASP A 85 -18.13 -5.04 -5.67
C ASP A 85 -18.28 -5.92 -4.41
N ARG A 86 -17.17 -6.23 -3.71
CA ARG A 86 -17.10 -7.13 -2.53
C ARG A 86 -17.36 -8.61 -2.86
N ASP A 87 -17.18 -9.02 -4.11
CA ASP A 87 -17.15 -10.43 -4.47
C ASP A 87 -15.76 -11.03 -4.22
N PRO A 88 -15.67 -12.27 -3.69
CA PRO A 88 -14.40 -12.92 -3.45
C PRO A 88 -13.70 -13.26 -4.78
N LEU A 89 -12.41 -12.95 -4.86
CA LEU A 89 -11.56 -13.36 -5.97
C LEU A 89 -11.05 -14.78 -5.77
N THR A 90 -11.09 -15.59 -6.83
CA THR A 90 -10.43 -16.90 -6.84
C THR A 90 -8.95 -16.69 -7.15
N VAL A 91 -8.12 -16.74 -6.11
CA VAL A 91 -6.66 -16.52 -6.21
C VAL A 91 -5.94 -17.76 -5.71
N GLN A 92 -4.97 -18.23 -6.49
CA GLN A 92 -4.06 -19.28 -6.07
C GLN A 92 -3.01 -18.68 -5.12
N VAL A 93 -3.24 -18.86 -3.82
CA VAL A 93 -2.28 -18.49 -2.78
C VAL A 93 -1.21 -19.58 -2.67
N ILE A 94 0.06 -19.18 -2.79
CA ILE A 94 1.20 -20.09 -2.84
C ILE A 94 2.11 -19.79 -1.65
N PRO A 95 2.38 -20.75 -0.75
CA PRO A 95 3.41 -20.59 0.26
C PRO A 95 4.78 -20.41 -0.39
N GLY A 96 5.51 -19.37 0.03
CA GLY A 96 6.68 -18.86 -0.65
C GLY A 96 6.33 -18.07 -1.91
N ALA A 97 7.24 -18.01 -2.87
CA ALA A 97 7.01 -17.32 -4.13
C ALA A 97 7.64 -18.03 -5.33
N ARG A 98 8.07 -19.29 -5.22
CA ARG A 98 8.89 -19.98 -6.23
C ARG A 98 8.34 -19.93 -7.67
N SER A 99 7.02 -19.93 -7.86
CA SER A 99 6.40 -19.82 -9.20
C SER A 99 6.42 -18.40 -9.78
N ILE A 100 6.73 -17.40 -8.94
CA ILE A 100 6.73 -15.97 -9.24
C ILE A 100 8.16 -15.41 -9.27
N THR A 101 8.93 -15.64 -8.20
CA THR A 101 10.31 -15.19 -8.01
C THR A 101 11.05 -16.03 -6.96
N SER A 102 12.38 -15.91 -6.89
CA SER A 102 13.20 -16.57 -5.86
C SER A 102 13.38 -15.70 -4.61
N GLY A 103 13.71 -16.32 -3.48
CA GLY A 103 14.19 -15.60 -2.28
C GLY A 103 13.16 -15.43 -1.16
N PHE A 104 11.93 -15.94 -1.33
CA PHE A 104 10.83 -15.82 -0.36
C PHE A 104 10.32 -17.17 0.14
N ASP A 105 11.01 -18.27 -0.21
CA ASP A 105 10.63 -19.64 0.13
C ASP A 105 11.29 -20.15 1.43
N GLN A 106 11.74 -19.26 2.32
CA GLN A 106 12.32 -19.71 3.59
C GLN A 106 11.25 -20.48 4.39
N PRO A 107 11.60 -21.63 4.98
CA PRO A 107 10.63 -22.40 5.75
C PRO A 107 10.18 -21.58 6.97
N PRO A 108 8.89 -21.66 7.35
CA PRO A 108 8.41 -21.03 8.56
C PRO A 108 9.19 -21.46 9.79
N ARG A 109 9.32 -20.52 10.73
CA ARG A 109 9.89 -20.76 12.04
C ARG A 109 8.90 -20.31 13.11
N PRO A 110 8.84 -20.98 14.27
CA PRO A 110 8.07 -20.48 15.40
C PRO A 110 8.62 -19.12 15.85
N ILE A 111 7.72 -18.15 16.03
CA ILE A 111 8.00 -16.83 16.59
C ILE A 111 7.02 -16.62 17.74
N GLU A 112 7.52 -16.08 18.85
CA GLU A 112 6.67 -15.57 19.93
C GLU A 112 6.86 -14.06 20.00
N LEU A 113 5.79 -13.31 19.74
CA LEU A 113 5.78 -11.86 19.82
C LEU A 113 5.28 -11.43 21.19
N ARG A 114 6.09 -10.70 21.95
CA ARG A 114 5.65 -9.99 23.16
C ARG A 114 4.75 -8.80 22.78
N PRO A 115 3.96 -8.26 23.72
CA PRO A 115 3.24 -7.01 23.49
C PRO A 115 4.16 -5.91 22.93
N GLY A 116 3.77 -5.34 21.80
CA GLY A 116 4.52 -4.33 21.04
C GLY A 116 5.50 -4.89 20.01
N GLU A 117 5.84 -6.18 20.06
CA GLU A 117 6.71 -6.80 19.06
C GLU A 117 5.98 -7.06 17.74
N ARG A 118 6.77 -7.21 16.68
CA ARG A 118 6.29 -7.19 15.30
C ARG A 118 6.88 -8.35 14.51
N ALA A 119 6.13 -8.82 13.53
CA ALA A 119 6.59 -9.74 12.50
C ALA A 119 6.22 -9.21 11.12
N THR A 120 7.02 -9.53 10.12
CA THR A 120 6.79 -9.16 8.73
C THR A 120 6.72 -10.39 7.82
N ALA A 121 5.93 -10.27 6.77
CA ALA A 121 5.90 -11.19 5.64
C ALA A 121 5.75 -10.37 4.36
N ALA A 122 5.88 -11.01 3.20
CA ALA A 122 5.71 -10.40 1.90
C ALA A 122 4.60 -11.10 1.11
N LEU A 123 3.76 -10.31 0.45
CA LEU A 123 2.83 -10.73 -0.59
C LEU A 123 3.43 -10.38 -1.95
N LEU A 124 3.46 -11.34 -2.88
CA LEU A 124 4.12 -11.18 -4.17
C LEU A 124 3.21 -11.58 -5.32
N TRP A 125 3.12 -10.75 -6.35
CA TRP A 125 2.32 -11.05 -7.53
C TRP A 125 2.91 -10.42 -8.79
N ARG A 126 2.39 -10.83 -9.95
CA ARG A 126 2.71 -10.18 -11.22
C ARG A 126 1.45 -9.61 -11.83
N ASN A 127 1.45 -8.32 -12.14
CA ASN A 127 0.55 -7.82 -13.18
C ASN A 127 1.18 -8.20 -14.51
N LEU A 128 0.76 -9.37 -14.98
CA LEU A 128 1.12 -9.92 -16.27
C LEU A 128 -0.17 -10.40 -16.93
N VAL A 129 -0.28 -10.13 -18.22
CA VAL A 129 -1.34 -10.65 -19.08
C VAL A 129 -0.73 -11.74 -19.94
N THR A 130 -1.05 -13.00 -19.66
CA THR A 130 -0.58 -14.18 -20.42
C THR A 130 -1.63 -14.71 -21.39
N ASP A 131 -2.91 -14.57 -21.04
CA ASP A 131 -4.06 -14.97 -21.87
C ASP A 131 -5.01 -13.79 -22.12
N SER A 132 -5.09 -13.30 -23.36
CA SER A 132 -5.95 -12.16 -23.72
C SER A 132 -7.45 -12.43 -23.61
N SER A 133 -7.87 -13.69 -23.43
CA SER A 133 -9.27 -14.06 -23.19
C SER A 133 -9.68 -13.98 -21.72
N VAL A 134 -8.71 -13.91 -20.80
CA VAL A 134 -8.95 -13.81 -19.36
C VAL A 134 -8.81 -12.36 -18.92
N VAL A 135 -9.89 -11.82 -18.34
CA VAL A 135 -9.92 -10.45 -17.81
C VAL A 135 -8.98 -10.35 -16.60
N ALA A 136 -8.20 -9.26 -16.56
CA ALA A 136 -7.34 -8.99 -15.42
C ALA A 136 -8.18 -8.79 -14.14
N SER A 137 -7.70 -9.32 -13.03
CA SER A 137 -8.37 -9.25 -11.73
C SER A 137 -7.63 -8.33 -10.78
N ASP A 138 -8.37 -7.43 -10.15
CA ASP A 138 -7.85 -6.47 -9.17
C ASP A 138 -8.47 -6.72 -7.80
N GLY A 139 -7.63 -7.00 -6.81
CA GLY A 139 -8.03 -7.11 -5.41
C GLY A 139 -8.18 -5.73 -4.79
N ALA A 140 -9.40 -5.22 -4.72
CA ALA A 140 -9.71 -3.92 -4.11
C ALA A 140 -9.74 -3.96 -2.57
N TYR A 141 -9.98 -5.14 -1.99
CA TYR A 141 -9.97 -5.34 -0.54
C TYR A 141 -9.15 -6.58 -0.18
N LEU A 142 -8.47 -6.49 0.96
CA LEU A 142 -7.64 -7.55 1.53
C LEU A 142 -8.07 -7.83 2.97
N GLU A 143 -8.19 -9.11 3.30
CA GLU A 143 -8.18 -9.62 4.66
C GLU A 143 -7.07 -10.65 4.80
N ILE A 144 -6.41 -10.67 5.95
CA ILE A 144 -5.36 -11.63 6.25
C ILE A 144 -5.72 -12.36 7.54
N SER A 145 -5.80 -13.68 7.49
CA SER A 145 -5.60 -14.48 8.71
C SER A 145 -4.11 -14.55 9.00
N PRO A 146 -3.67 -14.29 10.25
CA PRO A 146 -2.26 -14.31 10.61
C PRO A 146 -1.64 -15.68 10.33
N VAL A 147 -2.37 -16.76 10.62
CA VAL A 147 -2.05 -18.14 10.20
C VAL A 147 -3.35 -18.89 9.91
N ALA A 148 -3.27 -20.03 9.22
CA ALA A 148 -4.44 -20.85 8.93
C ALA A 148 -5.20 -21.23 10.22
N GLY A 149 -6.53 -21.14 10.17
CA GLY A 149 -7.41 -21.43 11.30
C GLY A 149 -7.61 -20.28 12.29
N ARG A 150 -6.90 -19.15 12.12
CA ARG A 150 -7.13 -17.92 12.90
C ARG A 150 -8.09 -16.96 12.18
N PRO A 151 -8.84 -16.12 12.92
CA PRO A 151 -9.69 -15.09 12.33
C PRO A 151 -8.92 -14.17 11.40
N ALA A 152 -9.55 -13.80 10.27
CA ALA A 152 -8.98 -12.82 9.36
C ALA A 152 -9.19 -11.40 9.89
N VAL A 153 -8.24 -10.51 9.62
CA VAL A 153 -8.35 -9.07 9.88
C VAL A 153 -8.32 -8.30 8.57
N PRO A 154 -9.12 -7.23 8.43
CA PRO A 154 -9.03 -6.36 7.26
C PRO A 154 -7.68 -5.63 7.24
N VAL A 155 -7.14 -5.45 6.06
CA VAL A 155 -5.89 -4.73 5.82
C VAL A 155 -6.16 -3.63 4.80
N ASP A 156 -5.94 -2.39 5.21
CA ASP A 156 -6.07 -1.24 4.33
C ASP A 156 -4.96 -1.27 3.27
N LEU A 157 -5.35 -1.03 2.02
CA LEU A 157 -4.45 -1.02 0.87
C LEU A 157 -4.30 0.40 0.31
N ASP A 158 -3.08 0.74 -0.11
CA ASP A 158 -2.78 1.95 -0.87
C ASP A 158 -2.88 1.68 -2.38
N GLY A 159 -4.08 1.26 -2.82
CA GLY A 159 -4.37 0.84 -4.19
C GLY A 159 -4.67 -0.66 -4.33
N PRO A 160 -5.23 -1.10 -5.47
CA PRO A 160 -5.61 -2.49 -5.67
C PRO A 160 -4.38 -3.39 -5.83
N ILE A 161 -4.52 -4.66 -5.43
CA ILE A 161 -3.58 -5.72 -5.78
C ILE A 161 -3.87 -6.17 -7.21
N ASP A 162 -3.06 -5.68 -8.15
CA ASP A 162 -3.23 -5.85 -9.60
C ASP A 162 -2.65 -7.19 -10.11
N LEU A 163 -3.39 -8.29 -9.94
CA LEU A 163 -2.93 -9.66 -10.23
C LEU A 163 -2.71 -9.98 -11.72
N GLY A 164 -3.00 -9.02 -12.61
CA GLY A 164 -3.11 -9.29 -14.05
C GLY A 164 -4.12 -10.41 -14.28
N ASN A 165 -3.80 -11.37 -15.14
CA ASN A 165 -4.63 -12.57 -15.35
C ASN A 165 -3.95 -13.88 -14.90
N THR A 166 -2.86 -13.78 -14.13
CA THR A 166 -2.15 -14.96 -13.61
C THR A 166 -2.89 -15.61 -12.45
N GLY A 167 -3.63 -14.81 -11.67
CA GLY A 167 -4.38 -15.26 -10.51
C GLY A 167 -3.52 -15.85 -9.39
N GLN A 168 -2.22 -15.58 -9.36
CA GLN A 168 -1.29 -16.13 -8.37
C GLN A 168 -0.83 -15.06 -7.37
N LEU A 169 -0.79 -15.45 -6.10
CA LEU A 169 -0.26 -14.64 -5.01
C LEU A 169 0.71 -15.48 -4.18
N GLY A 170 1.98 -15.16 -4.25
CA GLY A 170 3.02 -15.72 -3.38
C GLY A 170 2.99 -15.06 -2.02
N VAL A 171 3.29 -15.82 -0.97
CA VAL A 171 3.27 -15.38 0.41
C VAL A 171 4.49 -15.91 1.13
N SER A 172 5.39 -15.05 1.61
CA SER A 172 6.54 -15.50 2.41
C SER A 172 6.11 -15.96 3.81
N ALA A 173 6.94 -16.77 4.46
CA ALA A 173 6.75 -17.05 5.88
C ALA A 173 6.89 -15.76 6.72
N TRP A 174 6.29 -15.76 7.90
CA TRP A 174 6.55 -14.71 8.88
C TRP A 174 8.00 -14.74 9.36
N LYS A 175 8.58 -13.55 9.54
CA LYS A 175 9.86 -13.30 10.18
C LYS A 175 9.64 -12.27 11.29
N GLN A 176 10.30 -12.41 12.43
CA GLN A 176 10.32 -11.34 13.43
C GLN A 176 10.94 -10.08 12.81
N ALA A 177 10.31 -8.93 13.03
CA ALA A 177 10.84 -7.65 12.60
C ALA A 177 12.02 -7.26 13.50
N ASP A 178 12.99 -6.55 12.91
CA ASP A 178 14.14 -6.01 13.65
C ASP A 178 13.76 -4.80 14.53
#